data_AF-U1LWZ7-F1
#
_entry.id   AF-U1LWZ7-F1
#
_cell.length_a   1.000
_cell.length_b   1.000
_cell.length_c   1.000
_cell.angle_alpha   90.00
_cell.angle_beta   90.00
_cell.angle_gamma   90.00
#
_symmetry.space_group_name_H-M   'P 1'
#
loop_
_entity.id
_entity.type
_entity.pdbx_description
1 polymer ?
#
loop_
_entity_poly.entity_id
_entity_poly.type
_entity_poly.pdbx_seq_one_letter_code
_entity_poly.pdbx_strand_id
1 'polypeptide(L)'
;MTTDELKVLLPTEELEIKLEDIEGLPRFAFINENVRFEEVQDEYQDDEEPWPDELYVIGYEDFLGDPVCVNIETNHVVIVSHETFEVEETLSTSVKDWLR
;
A
#
# COMPACT_ATOMS: atom_id res chain seq x y z
N MET A 1 -6.30 13.35 -1.28
CA MET A 1 -6.96 12.97 0.00
C MET A 1 -6.09 13.46 1.15
N THR A 2 -6.56 13.42 2.40
CA THR A 2 -5.69 13.64 3.57
C THR A 2 -5.30 12.32 4.23
N THR A 3 -4.21 12.32 5.00
CA THR A 3 -3.77 11.15 5.77
C THR A 3 -4.84 10.64 6.74
N ASP A 4 -5.56 11.55 7.41
CA ASP A 4 -6.69 11.19 8.29
C ASP A 4 -7.83 10.52 7.52
N GLU A 5 -8.15 11.02 6.32
CA GLU A 5 -9.16 10.39 5.46
C GLU A 5 -8.73 9.00 5.02
N LEU A 6 -7.47 8.81 4.65
CA LEU A 6 -6.91 7.50 4.29
C LEU A 6 -7.01 6.53 5.47
N LYS A 7 -6.56 6.93 6.65
CA LYS A 7 -6.60 6.11 7.86
C LYS A 7 -8.01 5.61 8.22
N VAL A 8 -9.03 6.44 7.98
CA VAL A 8 -10.44 6.07 8.20
C VAL A 8 -10.94 5.05 7.17
N LEU A 9 -10.37 5.03 5.97
CA LEU A 9 -10.71 4.05 4.93
C LEU A 9 -10.08 2.68 5.17
N LEU A 10 -8.96 2.62 5.90
CA LEU A 10 -8.30 1.37 6.20
C LEU A 10 -9.17 0.45 7.07
N PRO A 11 -9.07 -0.88 6.87
CA PRO A 11 -9.92 -1.84 7.54
C PRO A 11 -9.61 -1.91 9.05
N THR A 12 -10.57 -2.40 9.83
CA THR A 12 -10.39 -2.61 11.28
C THR A 12 -9.69 -3.91 11.62
N GLU A 13 -9.66 -4.86 10.68
CA GLU A 13 -8.96 -6.14 10.73
C GLU A 13 -8.16 -6.28 9.42
N GLU A 14 -7.07 -7.04 9.42
CA GLU A 14 -6.27 -7.26 8.20
C GLU A 14 -7.17 -7.76 7.06
N LEU A 15 -7.01 -7.16 5.87
CA LEU A 15 -7.81 -7.49 4.69
C LEU A 15 -6.93 -8.09 3.60
N GLU A 16 -7.26 -9.31 3.18
CA GLU A 16 -6.65 -9.98 2.03
C GLU A 16 -7.43 -9.63 0.75
N ILE A 17 -6.72 -9.15 -0.27
CA ILE A 17 -7.27 -8.83 -1.59
C ILE A 17 -6.52 -9.64 -2.65
N LYS A 18 -7.24 -10.46 -3.41
CA LYS A 18 -6.66 -11.19 -4.54
C LYS A 18 -6.27 -10.22 -5.67
N LEU A 19 -5.03 -10.31 -6.14
CA LEU A 19 -4.52 -9.56 -7.30
C LEU A 19 -4.61 -10.36 -8.60
N GLU A 20 -4.23 -9.74 -9.72
CA GLU A 20 -4.05 -10.47 -10.97
C GLU A 20 -2.90 -11.47 -10.84
N ASP A 21 -3.10 -12.68 -11.36
CA ASP A 21 -2.12 -13.76 -11.32
C ASP A 21 -0.90 -13.40 -12.20
N ILE A 22 0.32 -13.61 -11.69
CA ILE A 22 1.58 -13.39 -12.43
C ILE A 22 2.15 -14.75 -12.82
N GLU A 23 2.46 -14.94 -14.11
CA GLU A 23 3.00 -16.21 -14.64
C GLU A 23 2.15 -17.45 -14.29
N GLY A 24 0.85 -17.25 -14.03
CA GLY A 24 -0.09 -18.31 -13.62
C GLY A 24 -0.01 -18.67 -12.13
N LEU A 25 0.70 -17.89 -11.32
CA LEU A 25 0.74 -18.01 -9.87
C LEU A 25 -0.20 -16.98 -9.24
N PRO A 26 -1.04 -17.38 -8.27
CA PRO A 26 -1.90 -16.45 -7.55
C PRO A 26 -1.05 -15.51 -6.69
N ARG A 27 -1.50 -14.27 -6.57
CA ARG A 27 -0.88 -13.21 -5.76
C ARG A 27 -1.94 -12.47 -4.97
N PHE A 28 -1.56 -11.97 -3.80
CA PHE A 28 -2.46 -11.31 -2.85
C PHE A 28 -1.80 -10.07 -2.25
N ALA A 29 -2.61 -9.05 -2.00
CA ALA A 29 -2.25 -7.90 -1.18
C ALA A 29 -2.88 -8.06 0.22
N PHE A 30 -2.07 -7.83 1.24
CA PHE A 30 -2.48 -7.84 2.65
C PHE A 30 -2.50 -6.41 3.17
N ILE A 31 -3.70 -5.89 3.46
CA ILE A 31 -3.91 -4.51 3.90
C ILE A 31 -3.97 -4.46 5.41
N ASN A 32 -3.08 -3.65 5.98
CA ASN A 32 -2.95 -3.46 7.41
C ASN A 32 -4.19 -2.82 8.02
N GLU A 33 -4.41 -3.12 9.30
CA GLU A 33 -5.42 -2.50 10.13
C GLU A 33 -5.13 -1.02 10.35
N ASN A 34 -6.19 -0.20 10.44
CA ASN A 34 -6.06 1.24 10.65
C ASN A 34 -5.29 1.62 11.93
N VAL A 35 -5.27 0.77 12.95
CA VAL A 35 -4.56 1.00 14.22
C VAL A 35 -3.04 0.91 14.04
N ARG A 36 -2.57 0.17 13.04
CA ARG A 36 -1.14 0.03 12.72
C ARG A 36 -0.62 1.09 11.76
N PHE A 37 -1.48 1.98 11.27
CA PHE A 37 -1.11 2.91 10.21
C PHE A 37 0.15 3.74 10.51
N GLU A 38 0.26 4.31 11.71
CA GLU A 38 1.42 5.12 12.12
C GLU A 38 2.68 4.25 12.27
N GLU A 39 2.55 3.09 12.93
CA GLU A 39 3.65 2.12 13.12
C GLU A 39 4.25 1.71 11.78
N VAL A 40 3.39 1.44 10.79
CA VAL A 40 3.83 1.06 9.45
C VAL A 40 4.50 2.23 8.72
N GLN A 41 4.07 3.49 8.91
CA GLN A 41 4.79 4.61 8.29
C GLN A 41 6.19 4.77 8.90
N ASP A 42 6.30 4.63 10.22
CA ASP A 42 7.58 4.75 10.95
C ASP A 42 8.58 3.67 10.51
N GLU A 43 8.11 2.48 10.10
CA GLU A 43 8.97 1.39 9.60
C GLU A 43 9.66 1.72 8.26
N TYR A 44 9.03 2.55 7.42
CA TYR A 44 9.54 2.88 6.08
C TYR A 44 10.22 4.25 6.02
N GLN A 45 10.05 5.11 7.03
CA GLN A 45 10.76 6.38 7.14
C GLN A 45 12.19 6.16 7.65
N ASP A 46 13.10 5.75 6.75
CA ASP A 46 14.54 5.69 6.99
C ASP A 46 15.22 7.04 6.69
N ASP A 47 16.14 7.47 7.56
CA ASP A 47 16.90 8.72 7.44
C ASP A 47 17.97 8.67 6.32
N GLU A 48 18.46 7.47 5.95
CA GLU A 48 19.49 7.27 4.92
C GLU A 48 18.90 7.10 3.52
N GLU A 49 17.72 6.47 3.40
CA GLU A 49 16.98 6.28 2.15
C GLU A 49 15.51 6.71 2.34
N PRO A 50 15.21 8.00 2.14
CA PRO A 50 13.89 8.54 2.48
C PRO A 50 12.81 7.98 1.55
N TRP A 51 11.76 7.44 2.17
CA TRP A 51 10.56 7.04 1.47
C TRP A 51 9.85 8.26 0.84
N PRO A 52 9.21 8.12 -0.34
CA PRO A 52 8.51 9.24 -0.97
C PRO A 52 7.34 9.77 -0.13
N ASP A 53 7.31 11.08 0.13
CA ASP A 53 6.37 11.76 1.02
C ASP A 53 4.88 11.57 0.64
N GLU A 54 4.59 11.38 -0.64
CA GLU A 54 3.24 11.21 -1.17
C GLU A 54 2.72 9.77 -1.08
N LEU A 55 3.59 8.80 -0.83
CA LEU A 55 3.28 7.37 -0.83
C LEU A 55 3.13 6.84 0.60
N TYR A 56 1.88 6.61 1.00
CA TYR A 56 1.57 6.06 2.31
C TYR A 56 1.42 4.55 2.22
N VAL A 57 2.21 3.82 2.99
CA VAL A 57 2.18 2.34 3.00
C VAL A 57 0.91 1.88 3.72
N ILE A 58 0.12 1.04 3.07
CA ILE A 58 -1.13 0.49 3.62
C ILE A 58 -1.10 -1.03 3.76
N GLY A 59 -0.08 -1.69 3.24
CA GLY A 59 -0.02 -3.15 3.17
C GLY A 59 1.22 -3.63 2.44
N TYR A 60 1.23 -4.91 2.09
CA TYR A 60 2.28 -5.54 1.29
C TYR A 60 1.69 -6.59 0.35
N GLU A 61 2.40 -6.93 -0.72
CA GLU A 61 2.08 -8.10 -1.54
C GLU A 61 2.85 -9.35 -1.06
N ASP A 62 2.26 -10.53 -1.24
CA ASP A 62 2.85 -11.79 -0.77
C ASP A 62 3.92 -12.40 -1.70
N PHE A 63 4.00 -11.94 -2.94
CA PHE A 63 4.87 -12.57 -3.93
C PHE A 63 6.32 -12.10 -3.77
N LEU A 64 6.56 -10.79 -3.77
CA LEU A 64 7.90 -10.21 -3.54
C LEU A 64 8.06 -9.55 -2.16
N GLY A 65 6.96 -9.37 -1.40
CA GLY A 65 6.99 -8.62 -0.15
C GLY A 65 6.96 -7.10 -0.35
N ASP A 66 6.69 -6.63 -1.57
CA ASP A 66 6.70 -5.21 -1.90
C ASP A 66 5.54 -4.46 -1.24
N PRO A 67 5.78 -3.24 -0.75
CA PRO A 67 4.76 -2.43 -0.11
C PRO A 67 3.66 -2.02 -1.08
N VAL A 68 2.43 -2.20 -0.62
CA VAL A 68 1.24 -1.63 -1.23
C VAL A 68 1.00 -0.26 -0.62
N CYS A 69 0.99 0.76 -1.46
CA CYS A 69 0.89 2.16 -1.06
C CYS A 69 -0.33 2.84 -1.65
N VAL A 70 -0.73 3.93 -1.01
CA VAL A 70 -1.65 4.91 -1.57
C VAL A 70 -0.89 6.18 -1.86
N ASN A 71 -0.92 6.61 -3.13
CA ASN A 71 -0.47 7.93 -3.49
C ASN A 71 -1.54 8.95 -3.07
N ILE A 72 -1.25 9.76 -2.05
CA ILE A 72 -2.25 10.63 -1.41
C ILE A 72 -2.70 11.80 -2.30
N GLU A 73 -1.86 12.19 -3.27
CA GLU A 73 -2.18 13.25 -4.23
C GLU A 73 -3.18 12.79 -5.28
N THR A 74 -3.02 11.55 -5.77
CA THR A 74 -3.83 10.99 -6.87
C THR A 74 -4.93 10.05 -6.40
N ASN A 75 -4.87 9.58 -5.15
CA ASN A 75 -5.71 8.52 -4.57
C ASN A 75 -5.54 7.13 -5.22
N HIS A 76 -4.47 6.93 -5.97
CA HIS A 76 -4.16 5.64 -6.59
C HIS A 76 -3.62 4.66 -5.56
N VAL A 77 -3.92 3.38 -5.74
CA VAL A 77 -3.31 2.26 -5.04
C VAL A 77 -2.24 1.68 -5.94
N VAL A 78 -1.02 1.56 -5.42
CA VAL A 78 0.16 1.15 -6.19
C VAL A 78 0.98 0.12 -5.41
N ILE A 79 1.73 -0.71 -6.13
CA ILE A 79 2.85 -1.49 -5.57
C ILE A 79 4.13 -0.71 -5.86
N VAL A 80 4.98 -0.59 -4.85
CA VAL A 80 6.24 0.15 -4.91
C VAL A 80 7.37 -0.82 -4.58
N SER A 81 8.42 -0.84 -5.39
CA SER A 81 9.57 -1.69 -5.11
C SER A 81 10.26 -1.26 -3.82
N HIS A 82 10.48 -2.20 -2.90
CA HIS A 82 11.25 -1.94 -1.68
C HIS A 82 12.75 -1.76 -1.96
N GLU A 83 13.24 -2.13 -3.14
CA GLU A 83 14.66 -1.98 -3.52
C GLU A 83 14.94 -0.66 -4.25
N THR A 84 14.00 -0.17 -5.07
CA THR A 84 14.22 1.00 -5.93
C THR A 84 13.35 2.21 -5.59
N PHE A 85 12.32 2.02 -4.76
CA PHE A 85 11.29 3.02 -4.44
C PHE A 85 10.47 3.49 -5.65
N GLU A 86 10.54 2.77 -6.77
CA GLU A 86 9.75 3.07 -7.97
C GLU A 86 8.39 2.37 -7.93
N VAL A 87 7.37 3.02 -8.51
CA VAL A 87 6.05 2.40 -8.71
C VAL A 87 6.16 1.31 -9.77
N GLU A 88 5.93 0.07 -9.37
CA GLU A 88 5.96 -1.09 -10.27
C GLU A 88 4.60 -1.31 -10.95
N GLU A 89 3.52 -1.13 -10.19
CA GLU A 89 2.17 -1.45 -10.65
C GLU A 89 1.14 -0.48 -10.04
N THR A 90 0.13 -0.11 -10.84
CA THR A 90 -1.06 0.60 -10.34
C THR A 90 -2.22 -0.38 -10.24
N LEU A 91 -2.60 -0.74 -9.01
CA LEU A 91 -3.68 -1.67 -8.71
C LEU A 91 -5.07 -1.05 -8.89
N SER A 92 -5.21 0.23 -8.55
CA SER A 92 -6.48 0.95 -8.67
C SER A 92 -6.25 2.46 -8.74
N THR A 93 -7.17 3.17 -9.40
CA THR A 93 -7.18 4.65 -9.41
C THR A 93 -8.02 5.26 -8.29
N SER A 94 -8.56 4.44 -7.38
CA SER A 94 -9.41 4.87 -6.27
C SER A 94 -9.27 3.90 -5.11
N VAL A 95 -8.56 4.29 -4.05
CA VAL A 95 -8.44 3.48 -2.82
C VAL A 95 -9.81 3.11 -2.24
N LYS A 96 -10.77 4.04 -2.30
CA LYS A 96 -12.10 3.83 -1.72
C LYS A 96 -12.87 2.76 -2.47
N ASP A 97 -12.73 2.69 -3.79
CA ASP A 97 -13.39 1.66 -4.59
C ASP A 97 -12.63 0.33 -4.54
N TRP A 98 -11.32 0.38 -4.27
CA TRP A 98 -10.49 -0.80 -4.13
C TRP A 98 -10.72 -1.55 -2.82
N LEU A 99 -10.92 -0.83 -1.71
CA LEU A 99 -11.15 -1.40 -0.37
C LEU A 99 -12.62 -1.78 -0.09
N ARG A 100 -13.50 -1.80 -1.10
CA ARG A 100 -14.95 -2.09 -0.96
C ARG A 100 -15.30 -3.50 -1.38
#